data_AF-A0A7W5SLV7-F1
#
_entry.id   AF-A0A7W5SLV7-F1
#
_cell.length_a   1.000
_cell.length_b   1.000
_cell.length_c   1.000
_cell.angle_alpha   90.00
_cell.angle_beta   90.00
_cell.angle_gamma   90.00
#
_symmetry.space_group_name_H-M   'P 1'
#
loop_
_entity.id
_entity.type
_entity.pdbx_description
1 polymer ?
#
loop_
_entity_poly.entity_id
_entity_poly.type
_entity_poly.pdbx_seq_one_letter_code
_entity_poly.pdbx_strand_id
1 'polypeptide(L)'
;MQIRWLAPFAKRREEFELPAISGAVRNLFDAELYLEANPDVRAAGVDPLTHYLRHGAAEGRDAPLGFTPEAIEKKKNGEAVANYIRSRMPKPDVLPIFKVHISNAIAALFDVGAYFEVNPDVDTGVDALQHYLENGIVEGREAPPGFTTEAIAATGTGEQVLELLQSRRPRRIRLQYQPSQITGLKSTVDTLSMMLSTRIAPSVAAVFDESAYLASNPDVKAAGIEPLQHYLDHGISEGRAPPTGFNNKILRLSKAGDSAAIRIRSAQLLALPKGLGAIVLDDDLLKENLGVEYSLPFDETIAAGIVLYNNEVEEIRRLVKSIRKSRGIERIDVRVIVINNGAELPLEMERLLVENGVFLLENKDGNLGSSAGHTRLMNYAFKEMGCIAYMTLNPDGFFHPRALERMLRMANKHNWMAAIEAAQLPNENSKYFDPHTFDTEWAVTACALFPRNVWEKAGTFDPNIFLYCDDVDYGWMIRRAGFFVKYCPYAYYFHDYASRTAVSSFFRQNSWEAGRYLGHKWGNPQFRKRCEERLLEGGFYSSLEDMPKIDDLPRLSPPLGVANFDNEFLFAQSRW
;
A
#
# COMPACT_ATOMS: atom_id res chain seq x y z
N MET A 1 -28.21 31.45 -32.70
CA MET A 1 -26.79 31.80 -32.50
C MET A 1 -25.99 30.51 -32.65
N GLN A 2 -25.46 30.23 -33.84
CA GLN A 2 -24.62 29.07 -34.13
C GLN A 2 -23.20 29.35 -33.64
N ILE A 3 -22.66 28.48 -32.78
CA ILE A 3 -21.26 28.57 -32.34
C ILE A 3 -20.40 27.86 -33.38
N ARG A 4 -19.65 28.66 -34.16
CA ARG A 4 -18.58 28.20 -35.05
C ARG A 4 -17.36 27.83 -34.20
N TRP A 5 -16.87 26.60 -34.37
CA TRP A 5 -15.55 26.21 -33.90
C TRP A 5 -14.47 26.92 -34.72
N LEU A 6 -13.66 27.76 -34.07
CA LEU A 6 -12.41 28.25 -34.64
C LEU A 6 -11.37 27.14 -34.47
N ALA A 7 -10.91 26.60 -35.60
CA ALA A 7 -9.83 25.62 -35.65
C ALA A 7 -8.51 26.24 -35.14
N PRO A 8 -7.76 25.58 -34.25
CA PRO A 8 -6.35 25.86 -34.07
C PRO A 8 -5.51 24.86 -34.89
N PHE A 9 -4.42 25.37 -35.48
CA PHE A 9 -3.35 24.66 -36.17
C PHE A 9 -3.60 24.22 -37.63
N ALA A 10 -3.28 25.14 -38.55
CA ALA A 10 -2.66 24.75 -39.81
C ALA A 10 -1.25 24.18 -39.52
N LYS A 11 -1.15 22.88 -39.22
CA LYS A 11 0.10 22.12 -39.34
C LYS A 11 0.19 21.55 -40.76
N ARG A 12 1.41 21.53 -41.29
CA ARG A 12 1.82 21.03 -42.62
C ARG A 12 1.03 19.77 -43.00
N ARG A 13 0.50 19.72 -44.22
CA ARG A 13 0.05 18.48 -44.85
C ARG A 13 1.29 17.62 -45.11
N GLU A 14 1.67 16.81 -44.13
CA GLU A 14 2.36 15.56 -44.44
C GLU A 14 1.30 14.62 -45.01
N GLU A 15 1.34 14.40 -46.33
CA GLU A 15 0.61 13.30 -46.95
C GLU A 15 1.26 11.99 -46.48
N PHE A 16 0.73 11.43 -45.40
CA PHE A 16 1.12 10.09 -44.97
C PHE A 16 0.61 9.09 -46.01
N GLU A 17 1.53 8.45 -46.74
CA GLU A 17 1.17 7.36 -47.63
C GLU A 17 0.44 6.25 -46.85
N LEU A 18 -0.69 5.79 -47.40
CA LEU A 18 -1.45 4.70 -46.79
C LEU A 18 -0.63 3.41 -46.89
N PRO A 19 -0.52 2.61 -45.81
CA PRO A 19 0.08 1.29 -45.90
C PRO A 19 -0.73 0.39 -46.83
N ALA A 20 -0.07 -0.63 -47.41
CA ALA A 20 -0.74 -1.61 -48.25
C ALA A 20 -1.82 -2.36 -47.45
N ILE A 21 -3.09 -2.24 -47.87
CA ILE A 21 -4.23 -2.84 -47.18
C ILE A 21 -4.53 -4.21 -47.79
N SER A 22 -4.32 -5.28 -47.03
CA SER A 22 -4.65 -6.64 -47.47
C SER A 22 -6.16 -6.87 -47.52
N GLY A 23 -6.61 -7.82 -48.35
CA GLY A 23 -8.04 -8.20 -48.40
C GLY A 23 -8.58 -8.69 -47.05
N ALA A 24 -7.73 -9.31 -46.21
CA ALA A 24 -8.12 -9.75 -44.87
C ALA A 24 -8.41 -8.58 -43.92
N VAL A 25 -7.69 -7.46 -44.06
CA VAL A 25 -7.97 -6.23 -43.29
C VAL A 25 -9.21 -5.53 -43.84
N ARG A 26 -9.39 -5.48 -45.17
CA ARG A 26 -10.60 -4.91 -45.77
C ARG A 26 -11.87 -5.60 -45.29
N ASN A 27 -11.85 -6.92 -45.17
CA ASN A 27 -13.00 -7.72 -44.74
C ASN A 27 -13.36 -7.56 -43.27
N LEU A 28 -12.48 -6.99 -42.44
CA LEU A 28 -12.81 -6.63 -41.05
C LEU A 28 -13.62 -5.33 -40.96
N PHE A 29 -13.61 -4.49 -41.99
CA PHE A 29 -14.24 -3.17 -41.96
C PHE A 29 -15.67 -3.26 -42.50
N ASP A 30 -16.66 -3.13 -41.61
CA ASP A 30 -18.05 -3.01 -42.04
C ASP A 30 -18.31 -1.60 -42.61
N ALA A 31 -18.24 -1.53 -43.92
CA ALA A 31 -18.40 -0.29 -44.67
C ALA A 31 -19.81 0.30 -44.53
N GLU A 32 -20.85 -0.52 -44.45
CA GLU A 32 -22.23 -0.03 -44.38
C GLU A 32 -22.52 0.55 -43.00
N LEU A 33 -22.08 -0.14 -41.94
CA LEU A 33 -22.19 0.36 -40.57
C LEU A 33 -21.45 1.70 -40.38
N TYR A 34 -20.26 1.83 -41.00
CA TYR A 34 -19.53 3.10 -40.98
C TYR A 34 -20.27 4.21 -41.70
N LEU A 35 -20.89 3.93 -42.85
CA LEU A 35 -21.63 4.92 -43.64
C LEU A 35 -22.99 5.29 -43.02
N GLU A 36 -23.61 4.40 -42.24
CA GLU A 36 -24.78 4.72 -41.42
C GLU A 36 -24.43 5.72 -40.31
N ALA A 37 -23.32 5.48 -39.62
CA ALA A 37 -22.84 6.37 -38.55
C ALA A 37 -22.25 7.70 -39.07
N ASN A 38 -21.86 7.76 -40.35
CA ASN A 38 -21.21 8.93 -40.96
C ASN A 38 -21.92 9.36 -42.27
N PRO A 39 -23.11 9.99 -42.18
CA PRO A 39 -23.90 10.40 -43.36
C PRO A 39 -23.17 11.36 -44.30
N ASP A 40 -22.22 12.15 -43.78
CA ASP A 40 -21.37 13.05 -44.56
C ASP A 40 -20.41 12.29 -45.48
N VAL A 41 -19.86 11.16 -45.01
CA VAL A 41 -19.02 10.27 -45.80
C VAL A 41 -19.85 9.56 -46.86
N ARG A 42 -21.08 9.14 -46.50
CA ARG A 42 -22.04 8.55 -47.44
C ARG A 42 -22.39 9.51 -48.57
N ALA A 43 -22.66 10.77 -48.24
CA ALA A 43 -22.95 11.81 -49.22
C ALA A 43 -21.73 12.14 -50.10
N ALA A 44 -20.51 12.02 -49.58
CA ALA A 44 -19.28 12.24 -50.33
C ALA A 44 -18.93 11.10 -51.30
N GLY A 45 -19.53 9.92 -51.16
CA GLY A 45 -19.34 8.78 -52.07
C GLY A 45 -17.93 8.20 -52.11
N VAL A 46 -17.14 8.42 -51.05
CA VAL A 46 -15.75 7.94 -50.94
C VAL A 46 -15.70 6.54 -50.32
N ASP A 47 -14.63 5.78 -50.63
CA ASP A 47 -14.42 4.45 -50.02
C ASP A 47 -14.34 4.56 -48.48
N PRO A 48 -15.26 3.92 -47.72
CA PRO A 48 -15.39 4.11 -46.28
C PRO A 48 -14.13 3.78 -45.48
N LEU A 49 -13.44 2.69 -45.85
CA LEU A 49 -12.21 2.28 -45.21
C LEU A 49 -11.08 3.26 -45.50
N THR A 50 -10.92 3.67 -46.76
CA THR A 50 -9.93 4.68 -47.14
C THR A 50 -10.18 6.01 -46.43
N HIS A 51 -11.46 6.42 -46.31
CA HIS A 51 -11.83 7.61 -45.54
C HIS A 51 -11.46 7.46 -44.07
N TYR A 52 -11.81 6.34 -43.44
CA TYR A 52 -11.50 6.09 -42.04
C TYR A 52 -10.00 6.15 -41.77
N LEU A 53 -9.18 5.51 -42.61
CA LEU A 53 -7.73 5.52 -42.44
C LEU A 53 -7.12 6.92 -42.64
N ARG A 54 -7.53 7.65 -43.68
CA ARG A 54 -6.95 8.98 -43.97
C ARG A 54 -7.41 10.06 -42.99
N HIS A 55 -8.68 10.02 -42.61
CA HIS A 55 -9.37 11.10 -41.92
C HIS A 55 -10.04 10.61 -40.63
N GLY A 56 -10.86 9.56 -40.71
CA GLY A 56 -11.72 9.14 -39.59
C GLY A 56 -10.98 8.83 -38.28
N ALA A 57 -9.85 8.13 -38.34
CA ALA A 57 -9.05 7.81 -37.15
C ALA A 57 -8.48 9.06 -36.46
N ALA A 58 -8.03 10.05 -37.26
CA ALA A 58 -7.50 11.32 -36.74
C ALA A 58 -8.61 12.25 -36.23
N GLU A 59 -9.80 12.14 -36.80
CA GLU A 59 -11.01 12.86 -36.37
C GLU A 59 -11.67 12.22 -35.14
N GLY A 60 -11.19 11.05 -34.69
CA GLY A 60 -11.77 10.32 -33.56
C GLY A 60 -13.15 9.73 -33.86
N ARG A 61 -13.43 9.41 -35.13
CA ARG A 61 -14.68 8.74 -35.54
C ARG A 61 -14.68 7.28 -35.08
N ASP A 62 -15.86 6.75 -34.76
CA ASP A 62 -16.02 5.36 -34.36
C ASP A 62 -15.72 4.41 -35.53
N ALA A 63 -14.86 3.43 -35.30
CA ALA A 63 -14.68 2.30 -36.21
C ALA A 63 -15.84 1.31 -36.08
N PRO A 64 -16.17 0.56 -37.14
CA PRO A 64 -17.10 -0.56 -37.05
C PRO A 64 -16.68 -1.62 -36.02
N LEU A 65 -17.66 -2.35 -35.49
CA LEU A 65 -17.44 -3.39 -34.50
C LEU A 65 -16.42 -4.44 -34.99
N GLY A 66 -15.39 -4.72 -34.18
CA GLY A 66 -14.33 -5.68 -34.53
C GLY A 66 -13.20 -5.12 -35.40
N PHE A 67 -13.27 -3.86 -35.83
CA PHE A 67 -12.19 -3.18 -36.55
C PHE A 67 -11.28 -2.39 -35.58
N THR A 68 -10.53 -3.10 -34.73
CA THR A 68 -9.57 -2.51 -33.77
C THR A 68 -8.12 -2.74 -34.23
N PRO A 69 -7.14 -1.89 -33.84
CA PRO A 69 -5.73 -2.13 -34.15
C PRO A 69 -5.25 -3.54 -33.78
N GLU A 70 -5.73 -4.09 -32.66
CA GLU A 70 -5.39 -5.41 -32.13
C GLU A 70 -5.99 -6.53 -33.00
N ALA A 71 -7.23 -6.35 -33.47
CA ALA A 71 -7.87 -7.29 -34.38
C ALA A 71 -7.24 -7.25 -35.78
N ILE A 72 -6.81 -6.07 -36.22
CA ILE A 72 -6.13 -5.83 -37.50
C ILE A 72 -4.74 -6.46 -37.48
N GLU A 73 -3.97 -6.29 -36.41
CA GLU A 73 -2.61 -6.82 -36.23
C GLU A 73 -2.58 -8.36 -36.34
N LYS A 74 -3.64 -9.04 -35.89
CA LYS A 74 -3.82 -10.49 -36.04
C LYS A 74 -4.11 -10.95 -37.48
N LYS A 75 -4.31 -10.05 -38.44
CA LYS A 75 -4.54 -10.39 -39.86
C LYS A 75 -3.25 -10.31 -40.66
N LYS A 76 -3.19 -11.10 -41.75
CA LYS A 76 -2.06 -11.11 -42.68
C LYS A 76 -1.74 -9.69 -43.17
N ASN A 77 -0.51 -9.24 -42.91
CA ASN A 77 0.01 -7.90 -43.21
C ASN A 77 -0.76 -6.75 -42.53
N GLY A 78 -1.43 -7.02 -41.40
CA GLY A 78 -2.22 -6.01 -40.68
C GLY A 78 -1.41 -5.10 -39.76
N GLU A 79 -0.21 -5.51 -39.34
CA GLU A 79 0.65 -4.76 -38.42
C GLU A 79 0.91 -3.30 -38.87
N ALA A 80 1.24 -3.10 -40.15
CA ALA A 80 1.46 -1.75 -40.70
C ALA A 80 0.20 -0.87 -40.66
N VAL A 81 -0.98 -1.47 -40.87
CA VAL A 81 -2.26 -0.77 -40.82
C VAL A 81 -2.65 -0.46 -39.36
N ALA A 82 -2.44 -1.39 -38.44
CA ALA A 82 -2.67 -1.20 -37.01
C ALA A 82 -1.81 -0.06 -36.45
N ASN A 83 -0.50 -0.08 -36.76
CA ASN A 83 0.44 0.96 -36.35
C ASN A 83 0.11 2.32 -36.99
N TYR A 84 -0.34 2.32 -38.25
CA TYR A 84 -0.82 3.53 -38.92
C TYR A 84 -2.03 4.12 -38.19
N ILE A 85 -3.03 3.32 -37.86
CA ILE A 85 -4.22 3.78 -37.11
C ILE A 85 -3.81 4.33 -35.74
N ARG A 86 -3.00 3.61 -34.96
CA ARG A 86 -2.49 4.06 -33.65
C ARG A 86 -1.74 5.40 -33.73
N SER A 87 -1.01 5.64 -34.82
CA SER A 87 -0.30 6.91 -35.02
C SER A 87 -1.21 8.09 -35.32
N ARG A 88 -2.42 7.82 -35.85
CA ARG A 88 -3.40 8.83 -36.26
C ARG A 88 -4.40 9.13 -35.17
N MET A 89 -4.71 8.17 -34.30
CA MET A 89 -5.66 8.36 -33.21
C MET A 89 -5.18 9.44 -32.24
N PRO A 90 -6.08 10.34 -31.77
CA PRO A 90 -5.72 11.31 -30.76
C PRO A 90 -5.33 10.58 -29.47
N LYS A 91 -4.12 10.87 -28.98
CA LYS A 91 -3.63 10.29 -27.72
C LYS A 91 -4.52 10.75 -26.55
N PRO A 92 -4.87 9.86 -25.60
CA PRO A 92 -5.68 10.23 -24.44
C PRO A 92 -5.15 11.48 -23.72
N ASP A 93 -3.83 11.63 -23.58
CA ASP A 93 -3.20 12.74 -22.86
C ASP A 93 -3.53 14.14 -23.39
N VAL A 94 -3.85 14.26 -24.68
CA VAL A 94 -4.19 15.53 -25.34
C VAL A 94 -5.70 15.79 -25.43
N LEU A 95 -6.52 14.83 -24.97
CA LEU A 95 -7.97 14.95 -24.96
C LEU A 95 -8.48 15.66 -23.69
N PRO A 96 -9.59 16.40 -23.77
CA PRO A 96 -10.22 17.00 -22.60
C PRO A 96 -10.67 15.91 -21.61
N ILE A 97 -10.45 16.18 -20.32
CA ILE A 97 -10.82 15.25 -19.25
C ILE A 97 -12.35 15.18 -19.15
N PHE A 98 -12.90 13.99 -19.40
CA PHE A 98 -14.29 13.65 -19.15
C PHE A 98 -14.42 13.09 -17.73
N LYS A 99 -15.12 13.81 -16.86
CA LYS A 99 -15.34 13.39 -15.47
C LYS A 99 -16.52 12.43 -15.41
N VAL A 100 -16.26 11.24 -14.88
CA VAL A 100 -17.26 10.16 -14.79
C VAL A 100 -17.54 9.90 -13.32
N HIS A 101 -18.79 10.05 -12.92
CA HIS A 101 -19.19 9.76 -11.55
C HIS A 101 -19.47 8.28 -11.42
N ILE A 102 -18.78 7.64 -10.46
CA ILE A 102 -18.93 6.21 -10.20
C ILE A 102 -19.56 6.04 -8.82
N SER A 103 -20.72 5.40 -8.78
CA SER A 103 -21.33 4.97 -7.52
C SER A 103 -20.65 3.71 -7.01
N ASN A 104 -20.69 3.48 -5.69
CA ASN A 104 -20.18 2.25 -5.09
C ASN A 104 -20.84 0.99 -5.67
N ALA A 105 -22.10 1.09 -6.13
CA ALA A 105 -22.80 -0.02 -6.77
C ALA A 105 -22.18 -0.40 -8.11
N ILE A 106 -21.80 0.58 -8.93
CA ILE A 106 -21.13 0.34 -10.22
C ILE A 106 -19.71 -0.14 -10.01
N ALA A 107 -18.97 0.45 -9.08
CA ALA A 107 -17.62 0.01 -8.74
C ALA A 107 -17.61 -1.46 -8.29
N ALA A 108 -18.61 -1.89 -7.51
CA ALA A 108 -18.73 -3.26 -7.03
C ALA A 108 -19.08 -4.29 -8.12
N LEU A 109 -19.64 -3.87 -9.26
CA LEU A 109 -19.88 -4.76 -10.40
C LEU A 109 -18.60 -5.09 -11.18
N PHE A 110 -17.55 -4.27 -11.03
CA PHE A 110 -16.31 -4.43 -11.80
C PHE A 110 -15.30 -5.26 -11.01
N ASP A 111 -15.27 -6.58 -11.27
CA ASP A 111 -14.28 -7.48 -10.66
C ASP A 111 -12.89 -7.21 -11.24
N VAL A 112 -12.07 -6.51 -10.46
CA VAL A 112 -10.69 -6.13 -10.83
C VAL A 112 -9.80 -7.35 -11.06
N GLY A 113 -9.96 -8.40 -10.24
CA GLY A 113 -9.16 -9.62 -10.35
C GLY A 113 -9.48 -10.35 -11.65
N ALA A 114 -10.77 -10.57 -11.91
CA ALA A 114 -11.22 -11.20 -13.15
C ALA A 114 -10.83 -10.38 -14.39
N TYR A 115 -10.83 -9.04 -14.30
CA TYR A 115 -10.42 -8.19 -15.40
C TYR A 115 -8.93 -8.36 -15.75
N PHE A 116 -8.04 -8.49 -14.75
CA PHE A 116 -6.63 -8.77 -15.00
C PHE A 116 -6.39 -10.23 -15.46
N GLU A 117 -7.20 -11.19 -15.00
CA GLU A 117 -7.13 -12.57 -15.47
C GLU A 117 -7.48 -12.70 -16.96
N VAL A 118 -8.54 -12.01 -17.42
CA VAL A 118 -8.92 -12.02 -18.83
C VAL A 118 -8.07 -11.08 -19.70
N ASN A 119 -7.34 -10.14 -19.08
CA ASN A 119 -6.44 -9.18 -19.75
C ASN A 119 -5.04 -9.14 -19.07
N PRO A 120 -4.24 -10.22 -19.16
CA PRO A 120 -3.00 -10.38 -18.40
C PRO A 120 -1.85 -9.45 -18.82
N ASP A 121 -2.00 -8.73 -19.94
CA ASP A 121 -1.06 -7.74 -20.45
C ASP A 121 -1.24 -6.35 -19.83
N VAL A 122 -2.33 -6.11 -19.10
CA VAL A 122 -2.58 -4.82 -18.43
C VAL A 122 -1.79 -4.73 -17.13
N ASP A 123 -1.08 -3.62 -16.93
CA ASP A 123 -0.32 -3.36 -15.70
C ASP A 123 -1.25 -3.34 -14.48
N THR A 124 -1.00 -4.23 -13.51
CA THR A 124 -1.76 -4.32 -12.26
C THR A 124 -1.68 -3.08 -11.37
N GLY A 125 -0.75 -2.15 -11.65
CA GLY A 125 -0.60 -0.88 -10.93
C GLY A 125 -1.59 0.22 -11.33
N VAL A 126 -2.43 0.00 -12.35
CA VAL A 126 -3.44 0.99 -12.80
C VAL A 126 -4.81 0.75 -12.14
N ASP A 127 -5.64 1.80 -12.07
CA ASP A 127 -7.07 1.63 -11.73
C ASP A 127 -7.74 0.85 -12.87
N ALA A 128 -8.11 -0.40 -12.62
CA ALA A 128 -8.61 -1.33 -13.63
C ALA A 128 -9.94 -0.88 -14.27
N LEU A 129 -10.85 -0.30 -13.47
CA LEU A 129 -12.13 0.23 -13.98
C LEU A 129 -11.86 1.46 -14.85
N GLN A 130 -11.00 2.37 -14.40
CA GLN A 130 -10.63 3.53 -15.20
C GLN A 130 -9.94 3.10 -16.49
N HIS A 131 -8.97 2.19 -16.40
CA HIS A 131 -8.27 1.65 -17.55
C HIS A 131 -9.24 1.02 -18.54
N TYR A 132 -10.20 0.21 -18.08
CA TYR A 132 -11.18 -0.41 -18.95
C TYR A 132 -12.05 0.63 -19.66
N LEU A 133 -12.58 1.62 -18.91
CA LEU A 133 -13.43 2.67 -19.48
C LEU A 133 -12.66 3.63 -20.40
N GLU A 134 -11.37 3.85 -20.15
CA GLU A 134 -10.52 4.80 -20.88
C GLU A 134 -9.87 4.16 -22.11
N ASN A 135 -9.36 2.93 -21.98
CA ASN A 135 -8.57 2.23 -23.01
C ASN A 135 -9.21 0.90 -23.43
N GLY A 136 -9.70 0.11 -22.46
CA GLY A 136 -10.18 -1.26 -22.71
C GLY A 136 -11.34 -1.35 -23.72
N ILE A 137 -12.28 -0.40 -23.70
CA ILE A 137 -13.40 -0.35 -24.67
C ILE A 137 -12.89 -0.14 -26.11
N VAL A 138 -11.91 0.76 -26.28
CA VAL A 138 -11.32 1.11 -27.59
C VAL A 138 -10.50 -0.05 -28.14
N GLU A 139 -9.74 -0.71 -27.25
CA GLU A 139 -8.90 -1.88 -27.56
C GLU A 139 -9.74 -3.17 -27.76
N GLY A 140 -11.02 -3.15 -27.41
CA GLY A 140 -11.92 -4.29 -27.53
C GLY A 140 -11.67 -5.39 -26.49
N ARG A 141 -11.20 -5.01 -25.30
CA ARG A 141 -10.95 -5.91 -24.17
C ARG A 141 -12.22 -6.48 -23.58
N GLU A 142 -12.11 -7.67 -23.02
CA GLU A 142 -13.22 -8.32 -22.31
C GLU A 142 -13.42 -7.67 -20.93
N ALA A 143 -14.67 -7.35 -20.61
CA ALA A 143 -15.07 -6.92 -19.28
C ALA A 143 -15.06 -8.11 -18.31
N PRO A 144 -14.88 -7.89 -17.00
CA PRO A 144 -15.01 -8.95 -16.03
C PRO A 144 -16.44 -9.51 -15.99
N PRO A 145 -16.62 -10.80 -15.64
CA PRO A 145 -17.94 -11.40 -15.48
C PRO A 145 -18.82 -10.60 -14.49
N GLY A 146 -20.05 -10.28 -14.92
CA GLY A 146 -21.00 -9.50 -14.12
C GLY A 146 -20.99 -8.00 -14.36
N PHE A 147 -19.97 -7.45 -15.04
CA PHE A 147 -19.96 -6.07 -15.49
C PHE A 147 -20.68 -5.90 -16.84
N THR A 148 -22.00 -6.13 -16.85
CA THR A 148 -22.83 -6.09 -18.07
C THR A 148 -23.67 -4.82 -18.15
N THR A 149 -24.14 -4.49 -19.36
CA THR A 149 -25.07 -3.37 -19.60
C THR A 149 -26.34 -3.49 -18.76
N GLU A 150 -26.87 -4.71 -18.60
CA GLU A 150 -28.07 -4.99 -17.80
C GLU A 150 -27.81 -4.77 -16.32
N ALA A 151 -26.68 -5.27 -15.81
CA ALA A 151 -26.29 -5.11 -14.41
C ALA A 151 -26.04 -3.64 -14.05
N ILE A 152 -25.39 -2.90 -14.94
CA ILE A 152 -25.12 -1.46 -14.75
C ILE A 152 -26.43 -0.66 -14.80
N ALA A 153 -27.34 -0.97 -15.73
CA ALA A 153 -28.65 -0.33 -15.81
C ALA A 153 -29.48 -0.58 -14.54
N ALA A 154 -29.42 -1.80 -13.97
CA ALA A 154 -30.13 -2.16 -12.74
C ALA A 154 -29.70 -1.34 -11.51
N THR A 155 -28.52 -0.70 -11.54
CA THR A 155 -28.07 0.18 -10.44
C THR A 155 -28.82 1.51 -10.35
N GLY A 156 -29.54 1.91 -11.42
CA GLY A 156 -30.19 3.23 -11.51
C GLY A 156 -29.25 4.44 -11.52
N THR A 157 -27.93 4.23 -11.50
CA THR A 157 -26.90 5.30 -11.45
C THR A 157 -25.88 5.19 -12.58
N GLY A 158 -26.06 4.24 -13.49
CA GLY A 158 -25.08 3.83 -14.51
C GLY A 158 -25.07 4.59 -15.83
N GLU A 159 -25.84 5.66 -15.99
CA GLU A 159 -26.06 6.32 -17.28
C GLU A 159 -24.76 6.76 -17.98
N GLN A 160 -23.83 7.39 -17.25
CA GLN A 160 -22.54 7.82 -17.82
C GLN A 160 -21.67 6.62 -18.25
N VAL A 161 -21.74 5.51 -17.51
CA VAL A 161 -20.97 4.30 -17.83
C VAL A 161 -21.58 3.57 -19.02
N LEU A 162 -22.91 3.51 -19.11
CA LEU A 162 -23.60 2.96 -20.28
C LEU A 162 -23.31 3.75 -21.55
N GLU A 163 -23.24 5.08 -21.48
CA GLU A 163 -22.84 5.93 -22.61
C GLU A 163 -21.41 5.59 -23.07
N LEU A 164 -20.49 5.39 -22.13
CA LEU A 164 -19.10 5.01 -22.44
C LEU A 164 -19.01 3.64 -23.09
N LEU A 165 -19.74 2.64 -22.58
CA LEU A 165 -19.75 1.28 -23.14
C LEU A 165 -20.29 1.24 -24.58
N GLN A 166 -21.08 2.23 -25.00
CA GLN A 166 -21.62 2.35 -26.34
C GLN A 166 -20.70 3.10 -27.33
N SER A 167 -19.68 3.81 -26.84
CA SER A 167 -18.82 4.68 -27.64
C SER A 167 -17.38 4.15 -27.68
N ARG A 168 -16.81 3.93 -28.87
CA ARG A 168 -15.42 3.50 -29.04
C ARG A 168 -14.44 4.64 -29.31
N ARG A 169 -14.87 5.87 -29.04
CA ARG A 169 -14.01 7.05 -29.16
C ARG A 169 -12.94 7.07 -28.08
N PRO A 170 -11.68 7.38 -28.42
CA PRO A 170 -10.68 7.73 -27.43
C PRO A 170 -11.18 8.88 -26.56
N ARG A 171 -11.06 8.73 -25.25
CA ARG A 171 -11.41 9.75 -24.26
C ARG A 171 -10.35 9.74 -23.18
N ARG A 172 -10.18 10.87 -22.49
CA ARG A 172 -9.40 10.93 -21.24
C ARG A 172 -10.38 10.95 -20.09
N ILE A 173 -10.37 9.92 -19.26
CA ILE A 173 -11.37 9.77 -18.20
C ILE A 173 -10.75 10.11 -16.85
N ARG A 174 -11.55 10.73 -15.98
CA ARG A 174 -11.23 10.82 -14.56
C ARG A 174 -12.41 10.34 -13.75
N LEU A 175 -12.24 9.22 -13.07
CA LEU A 175 -13.28 8.69 -12.19
C LEU A 175 -13.43 9.59 -10.95
N GLN A 176 -14.67 9.87 -10.60
CA GLN A 176 -15.06 10.58 -9.40
C GLN A 176 -15.97 9.66 -8.58
N TYR A 177 -15.37 8.92 -7.67
CA TYR A 177 -16.10 8.03 -6.77
C TYR A 177 -16.98 8.85 -5.84
N GLN A 178 -18.29 8.67 -5.93
CA GLN A 178 -19.25 9.32 -5.06
C GLN A 178 -19.82 8.32 -4.04
N PRO A 179 -19.83 8.65 -2.74
CA PRO A 179 -20.65 7.91 -1.79
C PRO A 179 -22.10 8.09 -2.21
N SER A 180 -22.74 6.99 -2.59
CA SER A 180 -24.11 7.01 -3.09
C SER A 180 -25.06 7.64 -2.06
N GLN A 181 -25.76 8.72 -2.43
CA GLN A 181 -27.00 9.12 -1.76
C GLN A 181 -28.11 8.19 -2.26
N ILE A 182 -28.13 6.95 -1.76
CA ILE A 182 -29.25 6.04 -2.02
C ILE A 182 -30.41 6.49 -1.15
N THR A 183 -31.33 7.26 -1.72
CA THR A 183 -32.66 7.42 -1.16
C THR A 183 -33.52 6.28 -1.72
N GLY A 184 -33.94 5.35 -0.87
CA GLY A 184 -35.05 4.45 -1.18
C GLY A 184 -34.77 2.96 -1.40
N LEU A 185 -33.62 2.42 -1.02
CA LEU A 185 -33.44 0.97 -0.86
C LEU A 185 -33.05 0.66 0.58
N LYS A 186 -33.66 -0.38 1.16
CA LYS A 186 -33.17 -1.05 2.38
C LYS A 186 -31.65 -1.24 2.25
N SER A 187 -30.96 -1.03 3.35
CA SER A 187 -29.54 -0.72 3.46
C SER A 187 -28.63 -1.46 2.44
N THR A 188 -27.56 -0.81 2.00
CA THR A 188 -26.47 -1.40 1.17
C THR A 188 -25.93 -2.72 1.73
N VAL A 189 -26.10 -2.93 3.03
CA VAL A 189 -25.77 -4.14 3.78
C VAL A 189 -26.68 -5.31 3.39
N ASP A 190 -27.99 -5.09 3.20
CA ASP A 190 -28.94 -6.14 2.82
C ASP A 190 -28.62 -6.70 1.42
N THR A 191 -28.17 -5.84 0.50
CA THR A 191 -27.73 -6.25 -0.84
C THR A 191 -26.43 -7.06 -0.81
N LEU A 192 -25.50 -6.72 0.09
CA LEU A 192 -24.24 -7.46 0.30
C LEU A 192 -24.47 -8.82 0.96
N SER A 193 -25.36 -8.91 1.96
CA SER A 193 -25.77 -10.18 2.56
C SER A 193 -26.43 -11.09 1.52
N MET A 194 -27.24 -10.53 0.61
CA MET A 194 -27.78 -11.31 -0.52
C MET A 194 -26.67 -11.84 -1.45
N MET A 195 -25.62 -11.06 -1.74
CA MET A 195 -24.50 -11.48 -2.62
C MET A 195 -23.55 -12.50 -1.98
N LEU A 196 -23.46 -12.55 -0.65
CA LEU A 196 -22.64 -13.52 0.09
C LEU A 196 -23.37 -14.85 0.34
N SER A 197 -24.70 -14.87 0.22
CA SER A 197 -25.57 -16.03 0.54
C SER A 197 -25.47 -17.23 -0.42
N THR A 198 -24.70 -17.14 -1.51
CA THR A 198 -24.43 -18.30 -2.38
C THR A 198 -23.27 -19.12 -1.83
N ARG A 199 -23.58 -20.30 -1.25
CA ARG A 199 -22.70 -21.39 -0.74
C ARG A 199 -21.34 -20.93 -0.22
N ILE A 200 -21.10 -21.16 1.07
CA ILE A 200 -19.80 -21.04 1.72
C ILE A 200 -18.69 -21.60 0.82
N ALA A 201 -17.81 -20.72 0.34
CA ALA A 201 -16.68 -21.14 -0.47
C ALA A 201 -15.74 -22.02 0.36
N PRO A 202 -15.33 -23.21 -0.13
CA PRO A 202 -14.46 -24.11 0.63
C PRO A 202 -13.14 -23.45 1.09
N SER A 203 -12.59 -22.55 0.27
CA SER A 203 -11.39 -21.77 0.58
C SER A 203 -11.56 -20.86 1.79
N VAL A 204 -12.74 -20.24 1.93
CA VAL A 204 -13.10 -19.38 3.07
C VAL A 204 -13.40 -20.22 4.31
N ALA A 205 -14.14 -21.32 4.14
CA ALA A 205 -14.43 -22.25 5.24
C ALA A 205 -13.16 -22.77 5.90
N ALA A 206 -12.17 -23.16 5.08
CA ALA A 206 -10.91 -23.69 5.53
C ALA A 206 -10.08 -22.72 6.40
N VAL A 207 -10.37 -21.42 6.34
CA VAL A 207 -9.61 -20.39 7.07
C VAL A 207 -10.38 -19.77 8.24
N PHE A 208 -11.66 -20.11 8.43
CA PHE A 208 -12.51 -19.60 9.51
C PHE A 208 -12.50 -20.57 10.71
N ASP A 209 -12.11 -20.07 11.89
CA ASP A 209 -12.14 -20.85 13.13
C ASP A 209 -13.52 -20.74 13.80
N GLU A 210 -14.38 -21.72 13.51
CA GLU A 210 -15.74 -21.81 14.04
C GLU A 210 -15.77 -21.90 15.57
N SER A 211 -14.84 -22.64 16.18
CA SER A 211 -14.80 -22.83 17.63
C SER A 211 -14.45 -21.52 18.34
N ALA A 212 -13.48 -20.77 17.80
CA ALA A 212 -13.13 -19.45 18.30
C ALA A 212 -14.27 -18.44 18.11
N TYR A 213 -14.97 -18.47 16.97
CA TYR A 213 -16.11 -17.59 16.73
C TYR A 213 -17.25 -17.85 17.72
N LEU A 214 -17.60 -19.11 17.95
CA LEU A 214 -18.66 -19.50 18.90
C LEU A 214 -18.28 -19.22 20.36
N ALA A 215 -16.99 -19.26 20.71
CA ALA A 215 -16.52 -18.88 22.04
C ALA A 215 -16.75 -17.38 22.32
N SER A 216 -16.54 -16.54 21.31
CA SER A 216 -16.74 -15.08 21.39
C SER A 216 -18.19 -14.63 21.17
N ASN A 217 -19.05 -15.51 20.62
CA ASN A 217 -20.44 -15.21 20.29
C ASN A 217 -21.38 -16.27 20.88
N PRO A 218 -21.63 -16.26 22.21
CA PRO A 218 -22.43 -17.28 22.89
C PRO A 218 -23.89 -17.33 22.42
N ASP A 219 -24.41 -16.21 21.91
CA ASP A 219 -25.75 -16.09 21.33
C ASP A 219 -25.87 -16.90 20.03
N VAL A 220 -24.86 -16.85 19.16
CA VAL A 220 -24.79 -17.67 17.94
C VAL A 220 -24.69 -19.15 18.31
N LYS A 221 -23.89 -19.47 19.33
CA LYS A 221 -23.76 -20.84 19.88
C LYS A 221 -25.09 -21.37 20.40
N ALA A 222 -25.83 -20.57 21.15
CA ALA A 222 -27.14 -20.94 21.69
C ALA A 222 -28.19 -21.11 20.60
N ALA A 223 -28.11 -20.31 19.52
CA ALA A 223 -29.01 -20.39 18.37
C ALA A 223 -28.74 -21.60 17.45
N GLY A 224 -27.57 -22.25 17.58
CA GLY A 224 -27.19 -23.42 16.77
C GLY A 224 -27.03 -23.10 15.28
N ILE A 225 -26.72 -21.83 14.95
CA ILE A 225 -26.51 -21.38 13.57
C ILE A 225 -25.08 -21.69 13.15
N GLU A 226 -24.88 -22.09 11.90
CA GLU A 226 -23.56 -22.31 11.31
C GLU A 226 -22.66 -21.06 11.48
N PRO A 227 -21.49 -21.13 12.15
CA PRO A 227 -20.77 -19.95 12.60
C PRO A 227 -20.27 -19.05 11.47
N LEU A 228 -19.71 -19.65 10.41
CA LEU A 228 -19.27 -18.90 9.24
C LEU A 228 -20.46 -18.31 8.48
N GLN A 229 -21.54 -19.07 8.33
CA GLN A 229 -22.76 -18.57 7.68
C GLN A 229 -23.32 -17.37 8.44
N HIS A 230 -23.40 -17.47 9.77
CA HIS A 230 -23.80 -16.35 10.62
C HIS A 230 -22.89 -15.14 10.44
N TYR A 231 -21.57 -15.34 10.45
CA TYR A 231 -20.63 -14.24 10.29
C TYR A 231 -20.81 -13.52 8.94
N LEU A 232 -21.03 -14.26 7.85
CA LEU A 232 -21.24 -13.71 6.51
C LEU A 232 -22.58 -12.99 6.38
N ASP A 233 -23.66 -13.58 6.89
CA ASP A 233 -25.02 -13.04 6.73
C ASP A 233 -25.29 -11.85 7.66
N HIS A 234 -24.74 -11.91 8.88
CA HIS A 234 -25.06 -10.98 9.97
C HIS A 234 -23.80 -10.39 10.60
N GLY A 235 -22.80 -11.20 10.94
CA GLY A 235 -21.66 -10.78 11.75
C GLY A 235 -20.86 -9.61 11.19
N ILE A 236 -20.64 -9.57 9.87
CA ILE A 236 -19.97 -8.44 9.19
C ILE A 236 -20.77 -7.14 9.41
N SER A 237 -22.08 -7.19 9.20
CA SER A 237 -22.96 -6.02 9.34
C SER A 237 -23.14 -5.54 10.78
N GLU A 238 -23.11 -6.47 11.72
CA GLU A 238 -23.22 -6.22 13.16
C GLU A 238 -21.89 -5.72 13.77
N GLY A 239 -20.82 -5.63 12.97
CA GLY A 239 -19.49 -5.23 13.44
C GLY A 239 -18.83 -6.26 14.35
N ARG A 240 -19.24 -7.54 14.28
CA ARG A 240 -18.64 -8.61 15.09
C ARG A 240 -17.21 -8.87 14.64
N ALA A 241 -16.32 -9.07 15.61
CA ALA A 241 -14.95 -9.48 15.31
C ALA A 241 -14.94 -10.90 14.72
N PRO A 242 -14.28 -11.14 13.57
CA PRO A 242 -14.01 -12.49 13.11
C PRO A 242 -12.97 -13.18 14.01
N PRO A 243 -12.79 -14.51 13.88
CA PRO A 243 -11.71 -15.20 14.56
C PRO A 243 -10.33 -14.60 14.25
N THR A 244 -9.43 -14.65 15.23
CA THR A 244 -8.06 -14.16 15.10
C THR A 244 -7.37 -14.71 13.85
N GLY A 245 -6.70 -13.84 13.09
CA GLY A 245 -5.99 -14.20 11.86
C GLY A 245 -6.88 -14.43 10.63
N PHE A 246 -8.21 -14.48 10.76
CA PHE A 246 -9.13 -14.66 9.62
C PHE A 246 -8.95 -13.56 8.57
N ASN A 247 -8.88 -12.29 8.99
CA ASN A 247 -8.74 -11.15 8.07
C ASN A 247 -7.45 -11.23 7.23
N ASN A 248 -6.34 -11.68 7.82
CA ASN A 248 -5.07 -11.82 7.10
C ASN A 248 -5.14 -12.98 6.09
N LYS A 249 -5.77 -14.09 6.45
CA LYS A 249 -6.01 -15.22 5.54
C LYS A 249 -6.94 -14.82 4.39
N ILE A 250 -8.02 -14.08 4.67
CA ILE A 250 -8.89 -13.49 3.65
C ILE A 250 -8.13 -12.54 2.73
N LEU A 251 -7.28 -11.67 3.27
CA LEU A 251 -6.48 -10.76 2.47
C LEU A 251 -5.53 -11.52 1.52
N ARG A 252 -4.92 -12.61 1.97
CA ARG A 252 -4.07 -13.47 1.13
C ARG A 252 -4.84 -14.15 0.01
N LEU A 253 -5.98 -14.76 0.35
CA LEU A 253 -6.86 -15.38 -0.63
C LEU A 253 -7.32 -14.34 -1.66
N SER A 254 -7.68 -13.14 -1.22
CA SER A 254 -8.05 -12.03 -2.10
C SER A 254 -6.91 -11.60 -3.02
N LYS A 255 -5.67 -11.50 -2.52
CA LYS A 255 -4.48 -11.23 -3.35
C LYS A 255 -4.15 -12.36 -4.32
N ALA A 256 -4.57 -13.59 -4.03
CA ALA A 256 -4.43 -14.75 -4.89
C ALA A 256 -5.59 -14.93 -5.88
N GLY A 257 -6.52 -13.97 -5.98
CA GLY A 257 -7.64 -13.99 -6.94
C GLY A 257 -8.89 -14.72 -6.44
N ASP A 258 -8.95 -15.16 -5.17
CA ASP A 258 -10.14 -15.85 -4.65
C ASP A 258 -11.33 -14.89 -4.56
N SER A 259 -12.31 -15.07 -5.45
CA SER A 259 -13.46 -14.18 -5.58
C SER A 259 -14.33 -14.13 -4.32
N ALA A 260 -14.41 -15.22 -3.53
CA ALA A 260 -15.18 -15.22 -2.29
C ALA A 260 -14.47 -14.41 -1.21
N ALA A 261 -13.15 -14.54 -1.11
CA ALA A 261 -12.34 -13.72 -0.22
C ALA A 261 -12.35 -12.24 -0.62
N ILE A 262 -12.33 -11.91 -1.92
CA ILE A 262 -12.48 -10.53 -2.43
C ILE A 262 -13.83 -9.95 -2.00
N ARG A 263 -14.93 -10.71 -2.14
CA ARG A 263 -16.27 -10.27 -1.69
C ARG A 263 -16.34 -10.06 -0.19
N ILE A 264 -15.80 -10.99 0.61
CA ILE A 264 -15.76 -10.86 2.07
C ILE A 264 -14.93 -9.65 2.47
N ARG A 265 -13.76 -9.45 1.85
CA ARG A 265 -12.92 -8.29 2.13
C ARG A 265 -13.63 -6.99 1.79
N SER A 266 -14.31 -6.94 0.65
CA SER A 266 -15.11 -5.78 0.24
C SER A 266 -16.27 -5.52 1.20
N ALA A 267 -16.98 -6.57 1.62
CA ALA A 267 -18.05 -6.47 2.60
C ALA A 267 -17.52 -6.00 3.96
N GLN A 268 -16.38 -6.52 4.43
CA GLN A 268 -15.71 -6.04 5.63
C GLN A 268 -15.31 -4.57 5.51
N LEU A 269 -14.79 -4.12 4.36
CA LEU A 269 -14.44 -2.72 4.12
C LEU A 269 -15.65 -1.79 3.98
N LEU A 270 -16.79 -2.30 3.52
CA LEU A 270 -18.04 -1.55 3.40
C LEU A 270 -18.82 -1.49 4.72
N ALA A 271 -18.70 -2.56 5.52
CA ALA A 271 -19.20 -2.64 6.88
C ALA A 271 -18.21 -2.05 7.90
N LEU A 272 -16.94 -1.81 7.51
CA LEU A 272 -16.05 -0.92 8.24
C LEU A 272 -16.84 0.36 8.40
N PRO A 273 -17.07 0.79 9.62
CA PRO A 273 -18.22 1.64 9.80
C PRO A 273 -18.02 2.99 9.11
N LYS A 274 -19.00 3.43 8.31
CA LYS A 274 -19.38 4.86 8.31
C LYS A 274 -19.89 5.31 9.70
N GLY A 275 -19.98 4.39 10.67
CA GLY A 275 -20.59 4.53 12.00
C GLY A 275 -19.84 3.87 13.18
N LEU A 276 -18.50 3.86 13.18
CA LEU A 276 -17.72 4.10 14.40
C LEU A 276 -17.92 5.59 14.40
N GLY A 277 -19.04 6.07 14.97
CA GLY A 277 -19.48 7.46 14.81
C GLY A 277 -18.23 8.29 14.98
N ALA A 278 -17.78 8.92 13.86
CA ALA A 278 -16.37 9.21 13.58
C ALA A 278 -15.65 9.36 14.90
N ILE A 279 -14.82 8.38 15.36
CA ILE A 279 -14.36 8.31 16.76
C ILE A 279 -14.16 9.75 17.16
N VAL A 280 -15.08 10.25 17.99
CA VAL A 280 -15.02 11.65 18.38
C VAL A 280 -13.89 11.60 19.36
N LEU A 281 -12.69 11.71 18.80
CA LEU A 281 -11.47 11.88 19.53
C LEU A 281 -11.77 13.14 20.29
N ASP A 282 -12.03 12.97 21.57
CA ASP A 282 -12.12 14.08 22.48
C ASP A 282 -10.84 14.87 22.25
N ASP A 283 -10.98 16.05 21.64
CA ASP A 283 -9.85 16.87 21.22
C ASP A 283 -8.94 17.16 22.42
N ASP A 284 -9.50 17.20 23.64
CA ASP A 284 -8.76 17.44 24.85
C ASP A 284 -8.03 16.18 25.31
N LEU A 285 -8.63 14.99 25.23
CA LEU A 285 -7.95 13.71 25.47
C LEU A 285 -6.80 13.48 24.47
N LEU A 286 -7.01 13.84 23.20
CA LEU A 286 -6.00 13.72 22.16
C LEU A 286 -4.83 14.69 22.40
N LYS A 287 -5.12 15.97 22.68
CA LYS A 287 -4.09 16.95 23.05
C LYS A 287 -3.34 16.53 24.31
N GLU A 288 -4.05 15.97 25.28
CA GLU A 288 -3.47 15.46 26.51
C GLU A 288 -2.49 14.32 26.21
N ASN A 289 -2.90 13.30 25.43
CA ASN A 289 -2.04 12.15 25.12
C ASN A 289 -0.87 12.48 24.21
N LEU A 290 -0.99 13.52 23.38
CA LEU A 290 0.11 14.10 22.60
C LEU A 290 1.04 14.98 23.45
N GLY A 291 0.65 15.30 24.68
CA GLY A 291 1.42 16.17 25.56
C GLY A 291 1.50 17.62 25.10
N VAL A 292 0.48 18.15 24.40
CA VAL A 292 0.54 19.50 23.80
C VAL A 292 0.94 20.57 24.82
N GLU A 293 0.42 20.47 26.05
CA GLU A 293 0.71 21.41 27.16
C GLU A 293 1.92 21.00 28.02
N TYR A 294 2.55 19.85 27.75
CA TYR A 294 3.68 19.36 28.54
C TYR A 294 4.98 20.03 28.12
N SER A 295 5.82 20.38 29.09
CA SER A 295 7.10 21.02 28.82
C SER A 295 8.02 20.14 27.98
N LEU A 296 8.94 20.76 27.27
CA LEU A 296 10.04 20.06 26.63
C LEU A 296 11.19 19.85 27.62
N PRO A 297 12.06 18.84 27.40
CA PRO A 297 13.25 18.61 28.20
C PRO A 297 14.32 19.65 27.85
N PHE A 298 14.12 20.89 28.30
CA PHE A 298 15.08 21.96 28.04
C PHE A 298 16.43 21.65 28.69
N ASP A 299 17.48 22.04 27.99
CA ASP A 299 18.88 21.93 28.38
C ASP A 299 19.38 20.47 28.50
N GLU A 300 18.58 19.50 28.04
CA GLU A 300 18.93 18.09 27.96
C GLU A 300 19.46 17.71 26.57
N THR A 301 20.21 16.61 26.53
CA THR A 301 20.82 16.07 25.30
C THR A 301 20.06 14.85 24.79
N ILE A 302 19.80 14.82 23.48
CA ILE A 302 19.16 13.71 22.78
C ILE A 302 20.02 13.30 21.60
N ALA A 303 20.24 11.99 21.45
CA ALA A 303 20.99 11.46 20.32
C ALA A 303 20.06 11.07 19.16
N ALA A 304 20.38 11.51 17.96
CA ALA A 304 19.80 11.08 16.70
C ALA A 304 20.80 10.15 15.99
N GLY A 305 20.54 8.84 16.03
CA GLY A 305 21.43 7.81 15.53
C GLY A 305 21.08 7.35 14.12
N ILE A 306 22.08 7.29 13.24
CA ILE A 306 21.93 6.90 11.84
C ILE A 306 22.95 5.80 11.50
N VAL A 307 22.49 4.70 10.93
CA VAL A 307 23.35 3.66 10.36
C VAL A 307 23.48 3.91 8.85
N LEU A 308 24.70 4.15 8.38
CA LEU A 308 25.00 4.43 6.97
C LEU A 308 25.37 3.13 6.24
N TYR A 309 24.88 2.97 5.02
CA TYR A 309 25.28 1.89 4.12
C TYR A 309 25.28 2.39 2.67
N ASN A 310 26.42 2.88 2.20
CA ASN A 310 26.60 3.41 0.84
C ASN A 310 25.55 4.48 0.47
N ASN A 311 25.18 5.33 1.43
CA ASN A 311 24.16 6.36 1.24
C ASN A 311 24.64 7.53 0.39
N GLU A 312 23.71 8.14 -0.33
CA GLU A 312 23.95 9.36 -1.08
C GLU A 312 24.16 10.55 -0.15
N VAL A 313 25.10 11.43 -0.47
CA VAL A 313 25.43 12.62 0.35
C VAL A 313 24.20 13.51 0.55
N GLU A 314 23.36 13.65 -0.47
CA GLU A 314 22.18 14.53 -0.41
C GLU A 314 21.08 13.97 0.50
N GLU A 315 20.97 12.65 0.66
CA GLU A 315 20.05 12.03 1.64
C GLU A 315 20.41 12.49 3.06
N ILE A 316 21.70 12.35 3.42
CA ILE A 316 22.21 12.74 4.74
C ILE A 316 22.14 14.26 4.92
N ARG A 317 22.45 15.04 3.89
CA ARG A 317 22.30 16.51 3.91
C ARG A 317 20.88 16.92 4.23
N ARG A 318 19.90 16.32 3.55
CA ARG A 318 18.47 16.60 3.73
C ARG A 318 18.02 16.25 5.15
N LEU A 319 18.40 15.07 5.64
CA LEU A 319 18.07 14.61 6.99
C LEU A 319 18.62 15.57 8.05
N VAL A 320 19.94 15.83 8.03
CA VAL A 320 20.61 16.72 9.00
C VAL A 320 20.00 18.12 8.96
N LYS A 321 19.78 18.67 7.76
CA LYS A 321 19.11 19.97 7.58
C LYS A 321 17.70 20.00 8.17
N SER A 322 16.93 18.92 8.05
CA SER A 322 15.58 18.83 8.62
C SER A 322 15.59 18.81 10.15
N ILE A 323 16.56 18.11 10.77
CA ILE A 323 16.77 18.12 12.22
C ILE A 323 17.06 19.56 12.69
N ARG A 324 18.01 20.24 12.05
CA ARG A 324 18.38 21.63 12.40
C ARG A 324 17.27 22.65 12.15
N LYS A 325 16.30 22.35 11.29
CA LYS A 325 15.12 23.19 11.01
C LYS A 325 13.90 22.86 11.87
N SER A 326 14.02 21.91 12.79
CA SER A 326 12.95 21.60 13.73
C SER A 326 12.68 22.79 14.65
N ARG A 327 11.41 23.06 14.91
CA ARG A 327 10.92 24.23 15.64
C ARG A 327 10.48 23.87 17.05
N GLY A 328 10.65 24.79 17.98
CA GLY A 328 10.23 24.63 19.37
C GLY A 328 11.20 23.82 20.23
N ILE A 329 12.30 23.32 19.65
CA ILE A 329 13.32 22.52 20.33
C ILE A 329 14.66 23.27 20.47
N GLU A 330 14.66 24.60 20.35
CA GLU A 330 15.87 25.44 20.27
C GLU A 330 16.74 25.34 21.53
N ARG A 331 16.15 24.94 22.66
CA ARG A 331 16.82 24.72 23.95
C ARG A 331 17.15 23.25 24.22
N ILE A 332 17.09 22.38 23.22
CA ILE A 332 17.38 20.94 23.37
C ILE A 332 18.61 20.63 22.52
N ASP A 333 19.60 19.96 23.10
CA ASP A 333 20.81 19.58 22.37
C ASP A 333 20.57 18.27 21.59
N VAL A 334 20.15 18.41 20.33
CA VAL A 334 20.01 17.26 19.42
C VAL A 334 21.36 16.97 18.75
N ARG A 335 22.02 15.91 19.22
CA ARG A 335 23.31 15.43 18.70
C ARG A 335 23.09 14.35 17.65
N VAL A 336 23.63 14.55 16.45
CA VAL A 336 23.56 13.55 15.39
C VAL A 336 24.82 12.67 15.48
N ILE A 337 24.61 11.36 15.59
CA ILE A 337 25.68 10.36 15.65
C ILE A 337 25.47 9.32 14.55
N VAL A 338 26.51 8.99 13.81
CA VAL A 338 26.47 8.07 12.66
C VAL A 338 27.45 6.92 12.84
N ILE A 339 27.14 5.75 12.27
CA ILE A 339 28.08 4.64 12.12
C ILE A 339 28.10 4.21 10.65
N ASN A 340 29.29 3.98 10.08
CA ASN A 340 29.41 3.53 8.70
C ASN A 340 29.47 2.00 8.62
N ASN A 341 28.46 1.37 8.01
CA ASN A 341 28.41 -0.06 7.70
C ASN A 341 28.75 -0.36 6.23
N GLY A 342 28.98 0.68 5.41
CA GLY A 342 29.25 0.54 3.99
C GLY A 342 30.73 0.56 3.63
N ALA A 343 31.01 0.90 2.38
CA ALA A 343 32.34 1.22 1.91
C ALA A 343 32.90 2.47 2.60
N GLU A 344 34.18 2.76 2.37
CA GLU A 344 34.82 3.99 2.83
C GLU A 344 34.01 5.22 2.41
N LEU A 345 33.87 6.18 3.33
CA LEU A 345 33.05 7.37 3.09
C LEU A 345 33.69 8.24 2.01
N PRO A 346 32.94 8.72 1.01
CA PRO A 346 33.43 9.73 0.09
C PRO A 346 33.85 10.99 0.86
N LEU A 347 34.91 11.67 0.41
CA LEU A 347 35.41 12.90 1.03
C LEU A 347 34.31 13.98 1.19
N GLU A 348 33.35 14.02 0.27
CA GLU A 348 32.20 14.94 0.37
C GLU A 348 31.29 14.60 1.56
N MET A 349 31.07 13.31 1.84
CA MET A 349 30.31 12.87 3.02
C MET A 349 31.06 13.25 4.29
N GLU A 350 32.36 12.98 4.37
CA GLU A 350 33.17 13.35 5.55
C GLU A 350 33.11 14.85 5.85
N ARG A 351 33.25 15.69 4.82
CA ARG A 351 33.11 17.15 4.96
C ARG A 351 31.73 17.53 5.46
N LEU A 352 30.67 16.94 4.90
CA LEU A 352 29.30 17.20 5.33
C LEU A 352 29.10 16.87 6.81
N LEU A 353 29.63 15.74 7.28
CA LEU A 353 29.52 15.33 8.67
C LEU A 353 30.23 16.34 9.59
N VAL A 354 31.47 16.70 9.27
CA VAL A 354 32.27 17.65 10.04
C VAL A 354 31.63 19.04 10.10
N GLU A 355 31.23 19.58 8.94
CA GLU A 355 30.61 20.92 8.83
C GLU A 355 29.31 21.05 9.62
N ASN A 356 28.59 19.94 9.83
CA ASN A 356 27.32 19.93 10.56
C ASN A 356 27.43 19.40 12.00
N GLY A 357 28.66 19.18 12.48
CA GLY A 357 28.94 18.65 13.82
C GLY A 357 28.31 17.28 14.06
N VAL A 358 28.26 16.44 13.02
CA VAL A 358 27.80 15.05 13.09
C VAL A 358 28.96 14.17 13.54
N PHE A 359 28.75 13.38 14.59
CA PHE A 359 29.81 12.53 15.16
C PHE A 359 29.82 11.16 14.48
N LEU A 360 30.95 10.78 13.88
CA LEU A 360 31.14 9.47 13.28
C LEU A 360 31.77 8.50 14.30
N LEU A 361 31.01 7.48 14.68
CA LEU A 361 31.50 6.38 15.49
C LEU A 361 32.31 5.41 14.62
N GLU A 362 33.50 5.04 15.11
CA GLU A 362 34.37 4.11 14.39
C GLU A 362 33.72 2.72 14.26
N ASN A 363 33.80 2.14 13.06
CA ASN A 363 33.40 0.77 12.80
C ASN A 363 34.47 0.07 11.95
N LYS A 364 35.05 -1.00 12.50
CA LYS A 364 36.08 -1.83 11.83
C LYS A 364 35.58 -3.20 11.42
N ASP A 365 34.32 -3.51 11.73
CA ASP A 365 33.75 -4.85 11.57
C ASP A 365 32.94 -5.00 10.28
N GLY A 366 32.99 -4.00 9.39
CA GLY A 366 32.25 -3.99 8.13
C GLY A 366 30.74 -3.83 8.33
N ASN A 367 29.96 -4.51 7.50
CA ASN A 367 28.50 -4.43 7.57
C ASN A 367 27.95 -5.27 8.72
N LEU A 368 27.56 -4.60 9.80
CA LEU A 368 27.00 -5.19 11.01
C LEU A 368 25.49 -5.49 10.90
N GLY A 369 24.82 -4.96 9.89
CA GLY A 369 23.36 -4.85 9.87
C GLY A 369 22.84 -3.66 10.69
N SER A 370 21.54 -3.41 10.59
CA SER A 370 20.88 -2.25 11.20
C SER A 370 20.84 -2.36 12.72
N SER A 371 20.41 -3.52 13.23
CA SER A 371 20.25 -3.73 14.68
C SER A 371 21.55 -3.55 15.45
N ALA A 372 22.62 -4.19 15.01
CA ALA A 372 23.92 -4.09 15.66
C ALA A 372 24.52 -2.67 15.55
N GLY A 373 24.30 -1.98 14.41
CA GLY A 373 24.67 -0.58 14.23
C GLY A 373 23.97 0.33 15.24
N HIS A 374 22.63 0.23 15.34
CA HIS A 374 21.85 0.98 16.31
C HIS A 374 22.19 0.60 17.76
N THR A 375 22.52 -0.66 18.05
CA THR A 375 22.99 -1.09 19.37
C THR A 375 24.29 -0.39 19.78
N ARG A 376 25.25 -0.22 18.87
CA ARG A 376 26.49 0.53 19.15
C ARG A 376 26.23 2.01 19.40
N LEU A 377 25.44 2.63 18.51
CA LEU A 377 25.06 4.04 18.62
C LEU A 377 24.26 4.33 19.90
N MET A 378 23.30 3.48 20.24
CA MET A 378 22.46 3.62 21.43
C MET A 378 23.29 3.48 22.71
N ASN A 379 24.20 2.49 22.75
CA ASN A 379 25.14 2.35 23.88
C ASN A 379 26.04 3.59 24.02
N TYR A 380 26.59 4.10 22.92
CA TYR A 380 27.42 5.31 22.95
C TYR A 380 26.64 6.53 23.45
N ALA A 381 25.43 6.74 22.93
CA ALA A 381 24.56 7.84 23.35
C ALA A 381 24.25 7.81 24.85
N PHE A 382 23.93 6.65 25.40
CA PHE A 382 23.55 6.56 26.82
C PHE A 382 24.74 6.50 27.77
N LYS A 383 25.80 5.75 27.43
CA LYS A 383 26.95 5.55 28.33
C LYS A 383 27.95 6.69 28.27
N GLU A 384 28.27 7.16 27.07
CA GLU A 384 29.34 8.15 26.86
C GLU A 384 28.79 9.58 26.83
N MET A 385 27.63 9.79 26.18
CA MET A 385 27.09 11.15 25.99
C MET A 385 26.09 11.60 27.05
N GLY A 386 25.62 10.70 27.92
CA GLY A 386 24.65 11.06 28.97
C GLY A 386 23.26 11.44 28.44
N CYS A 387 22.90 11.11 27.19
CA CYS A 387 21.64 11.52 26.58
C CYS A 387 20.41 11.00 27.36
N ILE A 388 19.33 11.77 27.44
CA ILE A 388 18.07 11.32 28.07
C ILE A 388 17.24 10.41 27.17
N ALA A 389 17.49 10.45 25.86
CA ALA A 389 16.83 9.62 24.87
C ALA A 389 17.73 9.41 23.64
N TYR A 390 17.45 8.32 22.93
CA TYR A 390 18.07 7.96 21.67
C TYR A 390 16.99 7.79 20.61
N MET A 391 17.18 8.35 19.43
CA MET A 391 16.25 8.27 18.32
C MET A 391 16.91 7.56 17.14
N THR A 392 16.28 6.51 16.63
CA THR A 392 16.68 5.87 15.38
C THR A 392 16.22 6.71 14.20
N LEU A 393 17.05 6.84 13.17
CA LEU A 393 16.70 7.52 11.93
C LEU A 393 17.22 6.76 10.72
N ASN A 394 16.32 6.51 9.78
CA ASN A 394 16.70 6.07 8.44
C ASN A 394 17.39 7.21 7.68
N PRO A 395 18.55 6.96 7.04
CA PRO A 395 19.38 7.98 6.41
C PRO A 395 18.71 8.74 5.26
N ASP A 396 17.74 8.12 4.59
CA ASP A 396 17.00 8.65 3.45
C ASP A 396 15.71 9.41 3.83
N GLY A 397 15.38 9.48 5.12
CA GLY A 397 14.21 10.20 5.60
C GLY A 397 14.46 11.68 5.93
N PHE A 398 13.41 12.40 6.33
CA PHE A 398 13.51 13.76 6.86
C PHE A 398 12.26 14.19 7.65
N PHE A 399 12.44 15.16 8.54
CA PHE A 399 11.39 15.62 9.44
C PHE A 399 10.48 16.70 8.84
N HIS A 400 9.20 16.63 9.19
CA HIS A 400 8.37 17.83 9.26
C HIS A 400 8.85 18.73 10.43
N PRO A 401 8.84 20.08 10.32
CA PRO A 401 9.45 20.97 11.31
C PRO A 401 8.95 20.87 12.76
N ARG A 402 7.79 20.24 13.01
CA ARG A 402 7.24 20.04 14.38
C ARG A 402 7.30 18.60 14.87
N ALA A 403 7.85 17.68 14.08
CA ALA A 403 7.79 16.26 14.40
C ALA A 403 8.59 15.92 15.68
N LEU A 404 9.84 16.39 15.77
CA LEU A 404 10.66 16.19 16.97
C LEU A 404 10.00 16.77 18.23
N GLU A 405 9.52 18.02 18.16
CA GLU A 405 8.81 18.67 19.24
C GLU A 405 7.63 17.81 19.75
N ARG A 406 6.82 17.27 18.84
CA ARG A 406 5.66 16.43 19.18
C ARG A 406 6.07 15.11 19.83
N MET A 407 7.11 14.45 19.32
CA MET A 407 7.61 13.21 19.92
C MET A 407 8.12 13.44 21.35
N LEU A 408 8.86 14.53 21.58
CA LEU A 408 9.42 14.85 22.89
C LEU A 408 8.35 15.24 23.91
N ARG A 409 7.35 16.00 23.50
CA ARG A 409 6.19 16.32 24.34
C ARG A 409 5.42 15.07 24.74
N MET A 410 5.18 14.18 23.78
CA MET A 410 4.50 12.91 24.03
C MET A 410 5.33 12.02 24.96
N ALA A 411 6.65 11.91 24.75
CA ALA A 411 7.53 11.18 25.66
C ALA A 411 7.44 11.74 27.09
N ASN A 412 7.52 13.07 27.25
CA ASN A 412 7.44 13.70 28.56
C ASN A 412 6.06 13.52 29.22
N LYS A 413 4.96 13.63 28.46
CA LYS A 413 3.59 13.33 28.95
C LYS A 413 3.50 11.94 29.56
N HIS A 414 4.14 10.97 28.91
CA HIS A 414 4.15 9.58 29.35
C HIS A 414 5.32 9.30 30.31
N ASN A 415 5.85 10.32 30.99
CA ASN A 415 6.93 10.23 31.98
C ASN A 415 8.17 9.50 31.45
N TRP A 416 8.45 9.64 30.15
CA TRP A 416 9.51 8.93 29.45
C TRP A 416 9.36 7.40 29.51
N MET A 417 8.20 6.86 29.89
CA MET A 417 7.96 5.41 30.03
C MET A 417 7.46 4.76 28.72
N ALA A 418 7.64 5.42 27.59
CA ALA A 418 7.17 4.96 26.29
C ALA A 418 8.19 5.20 25.18
N ALA A 419 8.42 4.20 24.33
CA ALA A 419 9.01 4.44 23.03
C ALA A 419 7.98 5.14 22.13
N ILE A 420 8.42 6.15 21.37
CA ILE A 420 7.54 6.98 20.55
C ILE A 420 7.92 6.82 19.08
N GLU A 421 7.03 6.23 18.29
CA GLU A 421 7.13 6.12 16.84
C GLU A 421 6.59 7.39 16.15
N ALA A 422 7.28 7.85 15.11
CA ALA A 422 6.79 8.90 14.23
C ALA A 422 5.85 8.34 13.14
N ALA A 423 4.85 9.13 12.75
CA ALA A 423 4.01 8.86 11.59
C ALA A 423 4.83 8.92 10.29
N GLN A 424 4.83 7.83 9.51
CA GLN A 424 5.63 7.73 8.29
C GLN A 424 4.84 8.15 7.05
N LEU A 425 5.46 8.96 6.19
CA LEU A 425 4.85 9.45 4.94
C LEU A 425 5.76 9.17 3.73
N PRO A 426 5.19 8.87 2.55
CA PRO A 426 3.76 8.64 2.28
C PRO A 426 3.30 7.23 2.68
N ASN A 427 4.24 6.32 2.95
CA ASN A 427 3.95 4.92 3.22
C ASN A 427 4.09 4.65 4.72
N GLU A 428 2.97 4.32 5.36
CA GLU A 428 2.93 3.93 6.76
C GLU A 428 2.73 2.41 6.88
N ASN A 429 3.33 1.80 7.90
CA ASN A 429 3.03 0.42 8.23
C ASN A 429 1.57 0.30 8.67
N SER A 430 0.85 -0.67 8.12
CA SER A 430 -0.57 -0.86 8.39
C SER A 430 -0.88 -1.38 9.79
N LYS A 431 0.03 -1.29 10.76
CA LYS A 431 -0.22 -1.75 12.12
C LYS A 431 -1.24 -0.89 12.85
N TYR A 432 -2.08 -1.56 13.62
CA TYR A 432 -3.04 -0.94 14.52
C TYR A 432 -2.32 -0.21 15.65
N PHE A 433 -2.89 0.92 16.06
CA PHE A 433 -2.64 1.55 17.34
C PHE A 433 -3.99 1.91 17.95
N ASP A 434 -4.06 1.96 19.28
CA ASP A 434 -5.25 2.40 19.99
C ASP A 434 -5.50 3.90 19.72
N PRO A 435 -6.65 4.31 19.17
CA PRO A 435 -6.90 5.70 18.79
C PRO A 435 -7.03 6.66 19.99
N HIS A 436 -7.26 6.14 21.20
CA HIS A 436 -7.35 6.94 22.42
C HIS A 436 -6.00 7.02 23.13
N THR A 437 -5.31 5.89 23.34
CA THR A 437 -4.05 5.86 24.12
C THR A 437 -2.80 5.97 23.25
N PHE A 438 -2.95 5.77 21.94
CA PHE A 438 -1.90 5.62 20.95
C PHE A 438 -0.96 4.43 21.16
N ASP A 439 -1.34 3.46 21.99
CA ASP A 439 -0.55 2.25 22.20
C ASP A 439 -0.48 1.41 20.93
N THR A 440 0.70 0.87 20.65
CA THR A 440 0.98 -0.06 19.56
C THR A 440 1.91 -1.17 20.06
N GLU A 441 2.03 -2.24 19.28
CA GLU A 441 2.78 -3.42 19.72
C GLU A 441 4.29 -3.29 19.57
N TRP A 442 4.73 -2.48 18.61
CA TRP A 442 6.12 -2.24 18.24
C TRP A 442 6.24 -0.91 17.50
N ALA A 443 7.43 -0.31 17.44
CA ALA A 443 7.68 1.01 16.85
C ALA A 443 8.59 0.86 15.63
N VAL A 444 8.21 1.37 14.45
CA VAL A 444 9.08 1.26 13.27
C VAL A 444 10.33 2.11 13.48
N THR A 445 11.49 1.49 13.35
CA THR A 445 12.79 2.12 13.63
C THR A 445 13.26 3.11 12.57
N ALA A 446 12.53 3.26 11.45
CA ALA A 446 12.79 4.33 10.48
C ALA A 446 12.78 5.72 11.13
N CYS A 447 11.90 5.95 12.11
CA CYS A 447 11.97 7.08 13.03
C CYS A 447 11.22 6.75 14.34
N ALA A 448 11.98 6.41 15.39
CA ALA A 448 11.44 6.13 16.72
C ALA A 448 12.36 6.66 17.81
N LEU A 449 11.78 7.23 18.87
CA LEU A 449 12.46 7.76 20.05
C LEU A 449 12.36 6.76 21.20
N PHE A 450 13.51 6.43 21.79
CA PHE A 450 13.68 5.48 22.88
C PHE A 450 14.27 6.23 24.09
N PRO A 451 13.50 6.40 25.17
CA PRO A 451 13.99 6.99 26.41
C PRO A 451 15.07 6.16 27.13
N ARG A 452 15.92 6.82 27.93
CA ARG A 452 17.00 6.17 28.70
C ARG A 452 16.50 5.09 29.65
N ASN A 453 15.43 5.34 30.40
CA ASN A 453 14.82 4.37 31.32
C ASN A 453 14.34 3.09 30.62
N VAL A 454 13.88 3.19 29.37
CA VAL A 454 13.56 2.03 28.52
C VAL A 454 14.82 1.23 28.26
N TRP A 455 15.90 1.89 27.84
CA TRP A 455 17.20 1.23 27.61
C TRP A 455 17.78 0.59 28.89
N GLU A 456 17.71 1.26 30.03
CA GLU A 456 18.22 0.75 31.32
C GLU A 456 17.58 -0.58 31.74
N LYS A 457 16.32 -0.82 31.35
CA LYS A 457 15.58 -2.03 31.72
C LYS A 457 15.42 -3.05 30.59
N ALA A 458 15.17 -2.60 29.36
CA ALA A 458 14.95 -3.46 28.19
C ALA A 458 16.26 -3.82 27.46
N GLY A 459 17.33 -3.04 27.67
CA GLY A 459 18.58 -3.19 26.93
C GLY A 459 18.57 -2.44 25.60
N THR A 460 19.26 -3.00 24.60
CA THR A 460 19.33 -2.47 23.24
C THR A 460 18.56 -3.37 22.27
N PHE A 461 18.61 -3.04 20.98
CA PHE A 461 18.27 -3.99 19.92
C PHE A 461 19.10 -5.28 20.02
N ASP A 462 18.57 -6.38 19.50
CA ASP A 462 19.25 -7.67 19.49
C ASP A 462 20.24 -7.74 18.30
N PRO A 463 21.57 -7.77 18.54
CA PRO A 463 22.56 -7.76 17.47
C PRO A 463 22.56 -9.06 16.64
N ASN A 464 21.83 -10.11 17.04
CA ASN A 464 21.66 -11.32 16.24
C ASN A 464 20.64 -11.15 15.10
N ILE A 465 19.86 -10.07 15.11
CA ILE A 465 18.99 -9.69 14.00
C ILE A 465 19.76 -8.77 13.07
N PHE A 466 20.11 -9.22 11.87
CA PHE A 466 20.87 -8.38 10.93
C PHE A 466 20.03 -7.21 10.39
N LEU A 467 18.82 -7.49 9.91
CA LEU A 467 17.90 -6.52 9.32
C LEU A 467 16.46 -7.08 9.34
N TYR A 468 15.48 -6.19 9.53
CA TYR A 468 14.05 -6.47 9.62
C TYR A 468 13.65 -7.22 10.89
N CYS A 469 12.44 -6.91 11.40
CA CYS A 469 11.92 -7.43 12.66
C CYS A 469 12.72 -7.03 13.92
N ASP A 470 13.79 -6.22 13.78
CA ASP A 470 14.53 -5.63 14.90
C ASP A 470 13.64 -4.63 15.68
N ASP A 471 12.78 -3.91 14.96
CA ASP A 471 11.72 -3.06 15.51
C ASP A 471 10.67 -3.84 16.30
N VAL A 472 10.21 -4.96 15.76
CA VAL A 472 9.24 -5.87 16.39
C VAL A 472 9.83 -6.48 17.66
N ASP A 473 11.01 -7.08 17.55
CA ASP A 473 11.70 -7.70 18.68
C ASP A 473 11.95 -6.69 19.81
N TYR A 474 12.47 -5.51 19.47
CA TYR A 474 12.74 -4.49 20.47
C TYR A 474 11.44 -3.93 21.07
N GLY A 475 10.40 -3.70 20.26
CA GLY A 475 9.07 -3.33 20.75
C GLY A 475 8.52 -4.33 21.79
N TRP A 476 8.68 -5.63 21.53
CA TRP A 476 8.29 -6.67 22.48
C TRP A 476 9.20 -6.71 23.71
N MET A 477 10.51 -6.47 23.58
CA MET A 477 11.42 -6.34 24.73
C MET A 477 11.03 -5.16 25.63
N ILE A 478 10.66 -4.02 25.05
CA ILE A 478 10.18 -2.83 25.75
C ILE A 478 8.90 -3.14 26.55
N ARG A 479 7.91 -3.76 25.89
CA ARG A 479 6.66 -4.18 26.54
C ARG A 479 6.89 -5.23 27.63
N ARG A 480 7.78 -6.20 27.38
CA ARG A 480 8.20 -7.20 28.38
C ARG A 480 8.87 -6.56 29.61
N ALA A 481 9.59 -5.45 29.43
CA ALA A 481 10.19 -4.69 30.52
C ALA A 481 9.19 -3.77 31.26
N GLY A 482 7.90 -3.79 30.87
CA GLY A 482 6.83 -3.02 31.52
C GLY A 482 6.65 -1.59 31.00
N PHE A 483 7.17 -1.29 29.81
CA PHE A 483 7.03 0.02 29.16
C PHE A 483 6.02 -0.02 28.02
N PHE A 484 5.60 1.15 27.58
CA PHE A 484 4.69 1.29 26.45
C PHE A 484 5.45 1.51 25.15
N VAL A 485 4.79 1.20 24.04
CA VAL A 485 5.20 1.62 22.71
C VAL A 485 4.03 2.40 22.15
N LYS A 486 4.28 3.62 21.71
CA LYS A 486 3.23 4.54 21.29
C LYS A 486 3.50 5.13 19.91
N TYR A 487 2.44 5.29 19.15
CA TYR A 487 2.46 5.94 17.84
C TYR A 487 2.11 7.42 17.96
N CYS A 488 2.90 8.32 17.38
CA CYS A 488 2.63 9.76 17.42
C CYS A 488 2.03 10.25 16.08
N PRO A 489 0.69 10.35 15.95
CA PRO A 489 0.02 10.64 14.67
C PRO A 489 0.36 12.00 14.04
N TYR A 490 0.89 12.94 14.84
CA TYR A 490 1.26 14.27 14.37
C TYR A 490 2.77 14.44 14.20
N ALA A 491 3.60 13.46 14.55
CA ALA A 491 5.03 13.53 14.31
C ALA A 491 5.36 12.98 12.91
N TYR A 492 5.26 13.82 11.88
CA TYR A 492 5.48 13.38 10.50
C TYR A 492 6.95 13.22 10.15
N TYR A 493 7.32 12.03 9.72
CA TYR A 493 8.63 11.68 9.16
C TYR A 493 8.45 11.18 7.72
N PHE A 494 9.07 11.88 6.77
CA PHE A 494 9.01 11.49 5.37
C PHE A 494 10.07 10.44 5.10
N HIS A 495 9.65 9.26 4.64
CA HIS A 495 10.48 8.11 4.31
C HIS A 495 9.75 7.27 3.26
N ASP A 496 10.11 7.47 1.99
CA ASP A 496 9.51 6.75 0.86
C ASP A 496 10.26 5.46 0.57
N TYR A 497 9.78 4.35 1.15
CA TYR A 497 10.37 3.03 0.93
C TYR A 497 9.74 2.25 -0.25
N ALA A 498 8.72 2.80 -0.94
CA ALA A 498 7.95 2.05 -1.95
C ALA A 498 8.80 1.55 -3.12
N SER A 499 9.93 2.20 -3.41
CA SER A 499 10.87 1.80 -4.46
C SER A 499 11.80 0.63 -4.08
N ARG A 500 11.88 0.25 -2.80
CA ARG A 500 12.93 -0.68 -2.29
C ARG A 500 12.41 -2.04 -1.84
N THR A 501 11.17 -2.13 -1.35
CA THR A 501 10.62 -3.36 -0.75
C THR A 501 10.13 -4.40 -1.76
N ALA A 502 9.97 -4.06 -3.03
CA ALA A 502 9.30 -4.94 -3.99
C ALA A 502 10.22 -5.88 -4.81
N VAL A 503 11.56 -5.80 -4.74
CA VAL A 503 12.37 -6.43 -5.82
C VAL A 503 13.57 -7.29 -5.40
N SER A 504 14.29 -7.03 -4.30
CA SER A 504 15.55 -7.75 -4.03
C SER A 504 15.36 -9.09 -3.28
N SER A 505 16.06 -10.14 -3.73
CA SER A 505 16.17 -11.43 -3.04
C SER A 505 16.80 -11.28 -1.65
N PHE A 506 17.78 -10.38 -1.53
CA PHE A 506 18.46 -10.06 -0.28
C PHE A 506 17.50 -9.64 0.84
N PHE A 507 16.58 -8.70 0.58
CA PHE A 507 15.65 -8.22 1.61
C PHE A 507 14.64 -9.29 2.02
N ARG A 508 14.18 -10.11 1.06
CA ARG A 508 13.30 -11.24 1.34
C ARG A 508 13.99 -12.28 2.21
N GLN A 509 15.23 -12.66 1.89
CA GLN A 509 16.02 -13.61 2.67
C GLN A 509 16.17 -13.13 4.11
N ASN A 510 16.63 -11.89 4.31
CA ASN A 510 16.84 -11.32 5.65
C ASN A 510 15.55 -11.24 6.46
N SER A 511 14.42 -10.89 5.82
CA SER A 511 13.11 -10.87 6.50
C SER A 511 12.75 -12.25 7.04
N TRP A 512 12.89 -13.31 6.22
CA TRP A 512 12.58 -14.67 6.66
C TRP A 512 13.57 -15.22 7.70
N GLU A 513 14.85 -14.89 7.59
CA GLU A 513 15.86 -15.24 8.60
C GLU A 513 15.59 -14.58 9.95
N ALA A 514 15.25 -13.28 9.94
CA ALA A 514 14.86 -12.57 11.14
C ALA A 514 13.58 -13.17 11.76
N GLY A 515 12.55 -13.46 10.95
CA GLY A 515 11.34 -14.12 11.44
C GLY A 515 11.60 -15.52 12.01
N ARG A 516 12.49 -16.30 11.37
CA ARG A 516 12.94 -17.60 11.87
C ARG A 516 13.59 -17.44 13.26
N TYR A 517 14.45 -16.45 13.43
CA TYR A 517 15.06 -16.14 14.72
C TYR A 517 14.05 -15.67 15.76
N LEU A 518 13.11 -14.78 15.41
CA LEU A 518 12.03 -14.36 16.32
C LEU A 518 11.21 -15.56 16.82
N GLY A 519 10.86 -16.48 15.93
CA GLY A 519 10.17 -17.72 16.28
C GLY A 519 10.98 -18.59 17.27
N HIS A 520 12.30 -18.64 17.14
CA HIS A 520 13.17 -19.30 18.11
C HIS A 520 13.19 -18.54 19.45
N LYS A 521 13.59 -17.26 19.44
CA LYS A 521 13.80 -16.42 20.62
C LYS A 521 12.55 -16.30 21.50
N TRP A 522 11.40 -16.08 20.88
CA TRP A 522 10.10 -15.90 21.55
C TRP A 522 9.30 -17.20 21.70
N GLY A 523 9.86 -18.33 21.31
CA GLY A 523 9.28 -19.65 21.59
C GLY A 523 8.06 -20.02 20.75
N ASN A 524 8.01 -19.60 19.49
CA ASN A 524 6.98 -20.00 18.52
C ASN A 524 7.57 -20.95 17.44
N PRO A 525 7.62 -22.27 17.70
CA PRO A 525 8.20 -23.24 16.77
C PRO A 525 7.41 -23.37 15.46
N GLN A 526 6.09 -23.12 15.47
CA GLN A 526 5.28 -23.16 14.26
C GLN A 526 5.62 -22.00 13.32
N PHE A 527 5.77 -20.78 13.86
CA PHE A 527 6.19 -19.62 13.09
C PHE A 527 7.62 -19.78 12.56
N ARG A 528 8.54 -20.27 13.40
CA ARG A 528 9.91 -20.62 12.98
C ARG A 528 9.90 -21.58 11.79
N LYS A 529 9.17 -22.69 11.90
CA LYS A 529 9.06 -23.72 10.85
C LYS A 529 8.54 -23.13 9.53
N ARG A 530 7.51 -22.27 9.58
CA ARG A 530 7.00 -21.59 8.38
C ARG A 530 8.06 -20.71 7.72
N CYS A 531 8.88 -20.01 8.50
CA CYS A 531 9.98 -19.21 7.94
C CYS A 531 11.05 -20.10 7.29
N GLU A 532 11.38 -21.24 7.91
CA GLU A 532 12.29 -22.25 7.35
C GLU A 532 11.77 -22.80 6.02
N GLU A 533 10.48 -23.16 5.95
CA GLU A 533 9.82 -23.60 4.72
C GLU A 533 9.91 -22.52 3.61
N ARG A 534 9.64 -21.25 3.94
CA ARG A 534 9.77 -20.13 2.98
C ARG A 534 11.18 -19.89 2.49
N LEU A 535 12.18 -20.07 3.35
CA LEU A 535 13.59 -19.94 2.98
C LEU A 535 14.01 -21.01 1.98
N LEU A 536 13.54 -22.25 2.17
CA LEU A 536 13.77 -23.37 1.25
C LEU A 536 13.00 -23.20 -0.06
N GLU A 537 11.69 -22.88 0.00
CA GLU A 537 10.85 -22.62 -1.19
C GLU A 537 11.39 -21.48 -2.05
N GLY A 538 11.96 -20.45 -1.41
CA GLY A 538 12.57 -19.32 -2.09
C GLY A 538 13.94 -19.61 -2.71
N GLY A 539 14.50 -20.81 -2.50
CA GLY A 539 15.81 -21.21 -3.01
C GLY A 539 16.97 -20.47 -2.34
N PHE A 540 16.76 -19.87 -1.16
CA PHE A 540 17.83 -19.17 -0.44
C PHE A 540 18.82 -20.15 0.21
N TYR A 541 18.33 -21.34 0.58
CA TYR A 541 19.11 -22.43 1.15
C TYR A 541 18.70 -23.77 0.51
N SER A 542 19.64 -24.71 0.38
CA SER A 542 19.35 -26.04 -0.17
C SER A 542 18.77 -26.99 0.89
N SER A 543 19.09 -26.76 2.17
CA SER A 543 18.67 -27.59 3.30
C SER A 543 18.60 -26.79 4.60
N LEU A 544 18.04 -27.37 5.66
CA LEU A 544 18.02 -26.75 7.00
C LEU A 544 19.43 -26.69 7.59
N GLU A 545 20.30 -27.62 7.20
CA GLU A 545 21.67 -27.72 7.66
C GLU A 545 22.52 -26.52 7.21
N ASP A 546 22.22 -25.96 6.04
CA ASP A 546 22.90 -24.81 5.44
C ASP A 546 22.51 -23.47 6.09
N MET A 547 21.40 -23.43 6.83
CA MET A 547 20.93 -22.21 7.48
C MET A 547 21.79 -21.86 8.70
N PRO A 548 21.89 -20.56 9.06
CA PRO A 548 22.55 -20.13 10.29
C PRO A 548 22.04 -20.89 11.51
N LYS A 549 22.95 -21.37 12.37
CA LYS A 549 22.59 -22.09 13.59
C LYS A 549 22.05 -21.09 14.61
N ILE A 550 20.79 -21.28 15.00
CA ILE A 550 20.11 -20.42 15.97
C ILE A 550 19.78 -21.13 17.28
N ASP A 551 19.99 -22.45 17.36
CA ASP A 551 19.59 -23.24 18.52
C ASP A 551 20.47 -22.97 19.77
N ASP A 552 21.67 -22.44 19.56
CA ASP A 552 22.58 -21.98 20.61
C ASP A 552 22.34 -20.52 21.00
N LEU A 553 21.47 -19.80 20.28
CA LEU A 553 21.17 -18.40 20.56
C LEU A 553 20.16 -18.24 21.70
N PRO A 554 20.06 -17.04 22.31
CA PRO A 554 19.18 -16.83 23.45
C PRO A 554 17.72 -17.14 23.17
N ARG A 555 17.08 -17.81 24.14
CA ARG A 555 15.64 -18.06 24.18
C ARG A 555 15.03 -17.48 25.47
N LEU A 556 13.87 -16.85 25.35
CA LEU A 556 13.17 -16.28 26.50
C LEU A 556 12.29 -17.35 27.21
N SER A 557 12.28 -17.31 28.55
CA SER A 557 11.43 -18.12 29.43
C SER A 557 10.11 -17.37 29.79
N PRO A 558 9.02 -18.04 30.22
CA PRO A 558 7.68 -17.43 30.38
C PRO A 558 7.61 -16.37 31.49
N PRO A 559 6.68 -15.38 31.43
CA PRO A 559 5.33 -15.51 30.87
C PRO A 559 5.10 -14.85 29.50
N LEU A 560 4.30 -15.60 28.72
CA LEU A 560 3.74 -15.27 27.41
C LEU A 560 2.65 -14.20 27.50
N GLY A 561 2.54 -13.39 26.44
CA GLY A 561 1.46 -12.41 26.26
C GLY A 561 1.86 -11.14 25.51
N VAL A 562 3.15 -10.93 25.23
CA VAL A 562 3.64 -9.74 24.53
C VAL A 562 3.88 -9.99 23.03
N ALA A 563 4.47 -11.14 22.68
CA ALA A 563 4.78 -11.47 21.30
C ALA A 563 3.53 -11.91 20.53
N ASN A 564 3.12 -11.12 19.53
CA ASN A 564 1.98 -11.38 18.68
C ASN A 564 2.42 -12.03 17.36
N PHE A 565 2.25 -13.36 17.26
CA PHE A 565 2.49 -14.12 16.02
C PHE A 565 1.20 -14.39 15.22
N ASP A 566 0.06 -13.96 15.74
CA ASP A 566 -1.26 -14.21 15.16
C ASP A 566 -1.49 -13.42 13.86
N ASN A 567 -0.73 -12.33 13.70
CA ASN A 567 -0.74 -11.47 12.53
C ASN A 567 0.46 -11.68 11.61
N GLU A 568 1.07 -12.86 11.68
CA GLU A 568 2.14 -13.28 10.77
C GLU A 568 3.30 -12.27 10.78
N PHE A 569 3.73 -11.76 9.63
CA PHE A 569 4.82 -10.78 9.52
C PHE A 569 4.39 -9.32 9.77
N LEU A 570 3.11 -9.06 10.06
CA LEU A 570 2.70 -7.73 10.55
C LEU A 570 2.90 -7.61 12.07
N PHE A 571 2.92 -8.73 12.80
CA PHE A 571 3.14 -8.80 14.25
C PHE A 571 2.24 -7.88 15.10
N ALA A 572 1.15 -7.41 14.50
CA ALA A 572 0.12 -6.55 15.06
C ALA A 572 -1.12 -6.65 14.16
N GLN A 573 -2.30 -6.37 14.69
CA GLN A 573 -3.51 -6.27 13.88
C GLN A 573 -3.34 -5.22 12.76
N SER A 574 -3.82 -5.49 11.55
CA SER A 574 -3.83 -4.47 10.48
C SER A 574 -4.92 -3.43 10.72
N ARG A 575 -4.60 -2.16 10.52
CA ARG A 575 -5.50 -1.00 10.58
C ARG A 575 -6.35 -0.87 9.32
N TRP A 576 -5.80 -1.20 8.15
CA TRP A 576 -6.48 -1.16 6.85
C TRP A 576 -6.21 -2.40 6.01
#